data_AF-A0A8J6A9G4-F1
#
_entry.id   AF-A0A8J6A9G4-F1
#
_cell.length_a   1.000
_cell.length_b   1.000
_cell.length_c   1.000
_cell.angle_alpha   90.00
_cell.angle_beta   90.00
_cell.angle_gamma   90.00
#
_symmetry.space_group_name_H-M   'P 1'
#
loop_
_entity.id
_entity.type
_entity.pdbx_description
1 polymer ?
#
loop_
_entity_poly.entity_id
_entity_poly.type
_entity_poly.pdbx_seq_one_letter_code
_entity_poly.pdbx_strand_id
1 'polypeptide(L)'
;MFLIILCISCSSLDETTYERLAEKTLDSLAEFFEDLADKPYTFEDYDVSFGNGVLTVKLGGDLGTYVINKQTPNKQIWLSSPSRYVQKSKSILLSLT
;
A
#
# COMPACT_ATOMS: atom_id res chain seq x y z
N MET A 1 -4.10 13.62 -4.98
CA MET A 1 -3.91 12.37 -4.22
C MET A 1 -5.15 11.53 -4.44
N PHE A 2 -5.06 10.42 -5.17
CA PHE A 2 -6.19 9.50 -5.34
C PHE A 2 -6.13 8.45 -4.25
N LEU A 3 -7.19 8.31 -3.46
CA LEU A 3 -7.33 7.28 -2.41
C LEU A 3 -8.15 6.11 -2.97
N ILE A 4 -7.49 4.98 -3.22
CA ILE A 4 -8.12 3.72 -3.56
C ILE A 4 -8.34 2.95 -2.25
N ILE A 5 -9.60 2.65 -1.94
CA ILE A 5 -9.92 1.78 -0.81
C ILE A 5 -9.78 0.34 -1.29
N LEU A 6 -8.74 -0.34 -0.83
CA LEU A 6 -8.63 -1.79 -0.85
C LEU A 6 -9.45 -2.32 0.34
N CYS A 7 -10.63 -2.85 0.05
CA CYS A 7 -11.29 -3.68 1.04
C CYS A 7 -10.71 -5.08 0.89
N ILE A 8 -10.04 -5.59 1.92
CA ILE A 8 -9.87 -7.04 2.04
C ILE A 8 -11.29 -7.56 2.23
N SER A 9 -11.90 -8.20 1.22
CA SER A 9 -13.24 -8.79 1.35
C SER A 9 -13.17 -9.95 2.33
N CYS A 10 -13.32 -9.59 3.60
CA CYS A 10 -13.41 -10.53 4.69
C CYS A 10 -14.45 -9.99 5.65
N SER A 11 -15.69 -9.94 5.18
CA SER A 11 -16.87 -9.58 5.98
C SER A 11 -17.08 -10.49 7.20
N SER A 12 -16.23 -11.50 7.41
CA SER A 12 -16.26 -12.44 8.53
C SER A 12 -14.93 -12.59 9.30
N LEU A 13 -13.91 -11.76 9.07
CA LEU A 13 -12.69 -11.84 9.90
C LEU A 13 -12.89 -11.17 11.24
N ASP A 14 -12.47 -11.85 12.30
CA ASP A 14 -12.22 -11.20 13.58
C ASP A 14 -11.07 -10.18 13.44
N GLU A 15 -11.06 -9.21 14.34
CA GLU A 15 -10.10 -8.10 14.32
C GLU A 15 -8.65 -8.60 14.39
N THR A 16 -8.36 -9.59 15.24
CA THR A 16 -7.02 -10.16 15.39
C THR A 16 -6.51 -10.80 14.10
N THR A 17 -7.38 -11.53 13.40
CA THR A 17 -7.01 -12.14 12.11
C THR A 17 -6.79 -11.08 11.03
N TYR A 18 -7.66 -10.06 10.96
CA TYR A 18 -7.46 -8.93 10.04
C TYR A 18 -6.12 -8.25 10.31
N GLU A 19 -5.84 -7.91 11.57
CA GLU A 19 -4.59 -7.23 11.97
C GLU A 19 -3.37 -8.03 11.54
N ARG A 20 -3.34 -9.33 11.86
CA ARG A 20 -2.23 -10.20 11.51
C ARG A 20 -2.02 -10.31 9.99
N LEU A 21 -3.10 -10.44 9.22
CA LEU A 21 -3.01 -10.57 7.77
C LEU A 21 -2.61 -9.24 7.12
N ALA A 22 -3.19 -8.13 7.56
CA ALA A 22 -2.88 -6.80 7.04
C ALA A 22 -1.42 -6.42 7.33
N GLU A 23 -0.95 -6.64 8.56
CA GLU A 23 0.45 -6.39 8.93
C GLU A 23 1.39 -7.23 8.07
N LYS A 24 1.20 -8.55 8.05
CA LYS A 24 2.02 -9.45 7.24
C LYS A 24 2.04 -9.07 5.76
N THR A 25 0.90 -8.65 5.21
CA THR A 25 0.82 -8.21 3.81
C THR A 25 1.63 -6.95 3.57
N LEU A 26 1.58 -5.98 4.48
CA LEU A 26 2.34 -4.74 4.35
C LEU A 26 3.83 -4.95 4.60
N ASP A 27 4.22 -5.81 5.54
CA ASP A 27 5.60 -6.22 5.77
C ASP A 27 6.21 -6.84 4.50
N SER A 28 5.57 -7.87 3.95
CA SER A 28 6.05 -8.52 2.72
C SER A 28 6.08 -7.57 1.52
N LEU A 29 5.17 -6.59 1.47
CA LEU A 29 5.16 -5.59 0.42
C LEU A 29 6.30 -4.57 0.60
N ALA A 30 6.61 -4.19 1.84
CA ALA A 30 7.74 -3.32 2.17
C ALA A 30 9.06 -4.00 1.78
N GLU A 31 9.27 -5.26 2.20
CA GLU A 31 10.44 -6.07 1.82
C GLU A 31 10.59 -6.14 0.29
N PHE A 32 9.50 -6.39 -0.43
CA PHE A 32 9.53 -6.42 -1.90
C PHE A 32 9.98 -5.09 -2.52
N PHE A 33 9.54 -3.94 -1.99
CA PHE A 33 9.96 -2.64 -2.51
C PHE A 33 11.40 -2.29 -2.09
N GLU A 34 11.84 -2.70 -0.89
CA GLU A 34 13.24 -2.57 -0.47
C GLU A 34 14.17 -3.37 -1.39
N ASP A 35 13.80 -4.62 -1.73
CA ASP A 35 14.54 -5.46 -2.69
C ASP A 35 14.60 -4.84 -4.11
N LEU A 36 13.61 -4.02 -4.46
CA LEU A 36 13.59 -3.28 -5.72
C LEU A 36 14.54 -2.08 -5.69
N ALA A 37 14.80 -1.48 -4.52
CA ALA A 37 15.70 -0.34 -4.37
C ALA A 37 17.10 -0.62 -4.95
N ASP A 38 17.58 -1.85 -4.78
CA ASP A 38 18.90 -2.32 -5.23
C ASP A 38 19.01 -2.59 -6.74
N LYS A 39 17.92 -2.40 -7.50
CA LYS A 39 17.90 -2.67 -8.94
C LYS A 39 18.43 -1.46 -9.74
N PRO A 40 19.13 -1.68 -10.87
CA PRO A 40 19.78 -0.61 -11.64
C PRO A 40 18.82 0.37 -12.35
N TYR A 41 17.50 0.17 -12.20
CA TYR A 41 16.46 0.99 -12.83
C TYR A 41 15.71 1.88 -11.83
N THR A 42 16.14 1.92 -10.57
CA THR A 42 15.60 2.84 -9.56
C THR A 42 16.21 4.23 -9.69
N PHE A 43 15.44 5.25 -9.30
CA PHE A 43 15.91 6.63 -9.29
C PHE A 43 16.74 6.90 -8.02
N GLU A 44 17.61 7.92 -8.05
CA GLU A 44 18.44 8.30 -6.89
C GLU A 44 17.62 8.69 -5.65
N ASP A 45 16.38 9.16 -5.86
CA ASP A 45 15.43 9.55 -4.81
C ASP A 45 14.40 8.46 -4.49
N TYR A 46 14.67 7.21 -4.89
CA TYR A 46 13.88 6.05 -4.48
C TYR A 46 14.05 5.79 -2.98
N ASP A 47 12.93 5.64 -2.26
CA ASP A 47 12.93 5.46 -0.80
C ASP A 47 11.67 4.73 -0.35
N VAL A 48 11.83 3.79 0.59
CA VAL A 48 10.75 2.97 1.14
C VAL A 48 10.76 3.12 2.65
N SER A 49 9.59 3.37 3.24
CA SER A 49 9.44 3.49 4.68
C SER A 49 8.15 2.84 5.12
N PHE A 50 8.25 1.87 6.04
CA PHE A 50 7.10 1.23 6.67
C PHE A 50 7.10 1.50 8.18
N GLY A 51 5.98 1.99 8.70
CA GLY A 51 5.82 2.23 10.13
C GLY A 51 4.39 2.59 10.51
N ASN A 52 3.96 2.19 11.71
CA ASN A 52 2.63 2.48 12.25
C ASN A 52 1.48 2.09 11.30
N GLY A 53 1.63 1.00 10.55
CA GLY A 53 0.65 0.55 9.56
C GLY A 53 0.59 1.38 8.28
N VAL A 54 1.56 2.27 8.05
CA VAL A 54 1.68 3.10 6.85
C VAL A 54 2.97 2.73 6.10
N LEU A 55 2.82 2.25 4.87
CA LEU A 55 3.90 2.00 3.92
C LEU A 55 3.96 3.16 2.92
N THR A 56 5.08 3.86 2.87
CA THR A 56 5.35 4.95 1.93
C THR A 56 6.43 4.49 0.95
N VAL A 57 6.15 4.61 -0.34
CA VAL A 57 7.06 4.26 -1.43
C VAL A 57 7.27 5.50 -2.29
N LYS A 58 8.45 6.10 -2.22
CA LYS A 58 8.89 7.14 -3.14
C LYS A 58 9.59 6.44 -4.30
N LEU A 59 8.98 6.51 -5.48
CA LEU A 59 9.58 5.93 -6.68
C LEU A 59 10.60 6.87 -7.33
N GLY A 60 10.57 8.14 -6.94
CA GLY A 60 11.48 9.15 -7.43
C GLY A 60 11.09 9.80 -8.75
N GLY A 61 11.78 10.89 -9.07
CA GLY A 61 11.58 11.71 -10.26
C GLY A 61 10.11 12.08 -10.48
N ASP A 62 9.58 11.64 -11.61
CA ASP A 62 8.26 12.01 -12.14
C ASP A 62 7.15 11.00 -11.78
N LEU A 63 7.53 9.92 -11.10
CA LEU A 63 6.62 8.83 -10.69
C LEU A 63 5.97 9.10 -9.33
N GLY A 64 6.57 9.97 -8.50
CA GLY A 64 6.03 10.45 -7.23
C GLY A 64 5.99 9.44 -6.08
N THR A 65 5.15 9.72 -5.08
CA THR A 65 5.04 8.96 -3.83
C THR A 65 3.71 8.23 -3.71
N TYR A 66 3.78 6.93 -3.46
CA TYR A 66 2.66 6.07 -3.13
C TYR A 66 2.59 5.88 -1.61
N VAL A 67 1.39 5.87 -1.04
CA VAL A 67 1.18 5.66 0.40
C VAL A 67 0.09 4.61 0.60
N ILE A 68 0.44 3.51 1.25
CA ILE A 68 -0.45 2.41 1.57
C ILE A 68 -0.68 2.42 3.09
N ASN A 69 -1.93 2.51 3.53
CA ASN A 69 -2.27 2.72 4.94
C ASN A 69 -3.27 1.66 5.42
N LYS A 70 -2.93 0.94 6.47
CA LYS A 70 -3.83 0.05 7.21
C LYS A 70 -4.81 0.87 8.05
N GLN A 71 -6.10 0.65 7.84
CA GLN A 71 -7.18 1.26 8.61
C GLN A 71 -7.88 0.21 9.47
N THR A 72 -7.29 -0.06 10.63
CA THR A 72 -7.77 -0.99 11.66
C THR A 72 -9.26 -0.84 11.98
N PRO A 73 -9.79 0.37 12.28
CA PRO A 73 -11.19 0.50 12.68
C PRO A 73 -12.18 0.08 11.59
N ASN A 74 -11.78 0.26 10.32
CA ASN A 74 -12.62 -0.03 9.16
C ASN A 74 -12.29 -1.39 8.52
N LYS A 75 -11.25 -2.08 9.01
CA LYS A 75 -10.67 -3.28 8.39
C LYS A 75 -10.36 -3.10 6.91
N GLN A 76 -9.76 -1.96 6.56
CA GLN A 76 -9.46 -1.57 5.18
C GLN A 76 -7.97 -1.31 4.99
N ILE A 77 -7.48 -1.42 3.77
CA ILE A 77 -6.19 -0.89 3.37
C ILE A 77 -6.43 0.20 2.34
N TRP A 78 -5.81 1.35 2.51
CA TRP A 78 -5.97 2.49 1.62
C TRP A 78 -4.71 2.68 0.82
N LEU A 79 -4.81 2.82 -0.50
CA LEU A 79 -3.67 3.12 -1.38
C LEU A 79 -3.84 4.51 -1.96
N SER A 80 -2.89 5.39 -1.68
CA SER A 80 -2.80 6.73 -2.22
C SER A 80 -1.74 6.77 -3.30
N SER A 81 -2.06 7.28 -4.49
CA SER A 81 -1.09 7.43 -5.58
C SER A 81 -0.74 8.91 -5.87
N PRO A 82 0.46 9.17 -6.40
CA PRO A 82 0.87 10.48 -6.87
C PRO A 82 0.10 10.79 -8.16
N SER A 83 -0.86 11.70 -8.06
CA SER A 83 -1.81 11.97 -9.14
C SER A 83 -1.24 12.93 -10.17
N ARG A 84 -1.08 12.49 -11.43
CA ARG A 84 -0.99 13.40 -12.60
C ARG A 84 -2.09 13.25 -13.65
N TYR A 85 -2.86 12.15 -13.66
CA TYR A 85 -4.00 11.99 -14.56
C TYR A 85 -5.25 11.52 -13.81
N VAL A 86 -6.34 12.23 -14.03
CA VAL A 86 -7.66 11.98 -13.43
C VAL A 86 -8.27 10.70 -14.03
N GLN A 87 -8.78 9.76 -13.20
CA GLN A 87 -10.21 9.41 -13.17
C GLN A 87 -10.54 8.14 -12.33
N LYS A 88 -11.60 8.31 -11.54
CA LYS A 88 -12.46 7.34 -10.82
C LYS A 88 -11.88 6.66 -9.57
N SER A 89 -12.47 7.01 -8.42
CA SER A 89 -12.57 6.16 -7.24
C SER A 89 -13.12 4.79 -7.65
N LYS A 90 -12.21 3.83 -7.87
CA LYS A 90 -12.53 2.43 -8.03
C LYS A 90 -12.16 1.75 -6.73
N SER A 91 -13.14 1.24 -5.99
CA SER A 91 -12.86 0.22 -4.99
C SER A 91 -12.38 -1.02 -5.73
N ILE A 92 -11.11 -1.38 -5.58
CA ILE A 92 -10.58 -2.63 -6.12
C ILE A 92 -10.66 -3.66 -4.99
N LEU A 93 -11.49 -4.67 -5.19
CA LEU A 93 -11.62 -5.78 -4.28
C LEU A 93 -10.46 -6.75 -4.57
N LEU A 94 -9.40 -6.73 -3.76
CA LEU A 94 -8.39 -7.79 -3.79
C LEU A 94 -8.90 -8.94 -2.92
N SER A 95 -9.36 -10.00 -3.59
CA SER A 95 -9.60 -11.29 -2.95
C SER A 95 -8.25 -12.00 -2.82
N LEU A 96 -7.75 -12.14 -1.59
CA LEU A 96 -6.66 -13.07 -1.30
C LEU A 96 -7.26 -14.48 -1.28
N THR A 97 -7.47 -15.07 -2.47
CA THR A 97 -7.67 -16.52 -2.65
C THR A 97 -6.35 -17.22 -2.76
#